data_AF-A0A0C2YXV9-F1
#
_entry.id   AF-A0A0C2YXV9-F1
#
_cell.length_a   1.000
_cell.length_b   1.000
_cell.length_c   1.000
_cell.angle_alpha   90.00
_cell.angle_beta   90.00
_cell.angle_gamma   90.00
#
_symmetry.space_group_name_H-M   'P 1'
#
loop_
_entity.id
_entity.type
_entity.pdbx_description
1 polymer ?
#
loop_
_entity_poly.entity_id
_entity_poly.type
_entity_poly.pdbx_seq_one_letter_code
_entity_poly.pdbx_strand_id
1 'polypeptide(L)'
;MLPYITVLLLCQLAGEVLVRLSGWPLPGPVVGMVLLFTGLVIRGRIPSGLDLAVKAILSNFALLFIPASVGVMVHLKLIAEEALPIAAAVLGSTFATIVVSGLLMQALTKRPKTGGEP
;
A
#
# COMPACT_ATOMS: atom_id res chain seq x y z
N MET A 1 1.16 24.17 3.46
CA MET A 1 0.85 22.93 2.71
C MET A 1 1.99 22.51 1.79
N LEU A 2 2.46 23.39 0.89
CA LEU A 2 3.61 23.13 0.00
C LEU A 2 4.82 22.46 0.66
N PRO A 3 5.40 22.95 1.78
CA PRO A 3 6.60 22.33 2.36
C PRO A 3 6.37 20.88 2.78
N TYR A 4 5.15 20.53 3.20
CA TYR A 4 4.82 19.18 3.62
C TYR A 4 4.59 18.25 2.43
N ILE A 5 4.01 18.74 1.34
CA ILE A 5 3.94 18.00 0.07
C ILE A 5 5.37 17.78 -0.46
N THR A 6 6.24 18.77 -0.39
CA THR A 6 7.65 18.63 -0.77
C THR A 6 8.34 17.56 0.07
N VAL A 7 8.11 17.51 1.39
CA VAL A 7 8.66 16.44 2.23
C VAL A 7 8.14 15.07 1.79
N LEU A 8 6.84 14.93 1.53
CA LEU A 8 6.26 13.67 1.03
C LEU A 8 6.92 13.23 -0.29
N LEU A 9 7.07 14.16 -1.23
CA LEU A 9 7.68 13.89 -2.54
C LEU A 9 9.18 13.61 -2.43
N LEU A 10 9.91 14.27 -1.52
CA LEU A 10 11.33 14.00 -1.29
C LEU A 10 11.54 12.62 -0.66
N CYS A 11 10.72 12.22 0.32
CA CYS A 11 10.77 10.86 0.88
C CYS A 11 10.44 9.82 -0.19
N GLN A 12 9.42 10.07 -1.01
CA GLN A 12 9.04 9.23 -2.16
C GLN A 12 10.18 9.09 -3.18
N LEU A 13 10.82 10.20 -3.56
CA LEU A 13 11.92 10.21 -4.52
C LEU A 13 13.16 9.52 -3.94
N ALA A 14 13.49 9.76 -2.67
CA ALA A 14 14.58 9.07 -1.99
C ALA A 14 14.35 7.55 -1.93
N GLY A 15 13.12 7.12 -1.63
CA GLY A 15 12.73 5.71 -1.66
C GLY A 15 12.88 5.09 -3.05
N GLU A 16 12.44 5.78 -4.10
CA GLU A 16 12.62 5.33 -5.49
C GLU A 16 14.10 5.22 -5.86
N VAL A 17 14.92 6.22 -5.55
CA VAL A 17 16.37 6.20 -5.81
C VAL A 17 17.04 5.03 -5.08
N LEU A 18 16.71 4.81 -3.80
CA LEU A 18 17.25 3.69 -3.02
C LEU A 18 16.87 2.33 -3.61
N VAL A 19 15.60 2.13 -3.98
CA VAL A 19 15.14 0.90 -4.62
C VAL A 19 15.88 0.65 -5.93
N ARG A 20 16.01 1.68 -6.76
CA ARG A 20 16.69 1.60 -8.07
C ARG A 20 18.18 1.28 -7.92
N LEU A 21 18.85 1.85 -6.93
CA LEU A 21 20.27 1.60 -6.67
C LEU A 21 20.51 0.23 -6.01
N SER A 22 19.61 -0.20 -5.12
CA SER A 22 19.77 -1.46 -4.36
C SER A 22 19.25 -2.69 -5.11
N GLY A 23 18.45 -2.50 -6.17
CA GLY A 23 17.83 -3.59 -6.92
C GLY A 23 16.75 -4.35 -6.14
N TRP A 24 16.16 -3.73 -5.11
CA TRP A 24 15.16 -4.38 -4.27
C TRP A 24 13.84 -4.60 -5.01
N PRO A 25 13.14 -5.74 -4.78
CA PRO A 25 11.83 -6.03 -5.39
C PRO A 25 10.68 -5.29 -4.69
N LEU A 26 10.93 -4.08 -4.16
CA LEU A 26 9.93 -3.26 -3.48
C LEU A 26 9.62 -2.02 -4.32
N PRO A 27 8.36 -1.54 -4.35
CA PRO A 27 8.05 -0.25 -4.93
C PRO A 27 8.74 0.87 -4.14
N GLY A 28 9.34 1.85 -4.83
CA GLY A 28 9.89 3.07 -4.22
C GLY A 28 8.98 3.76 -3.20
N PRO A 29 7.65 3.86 -3.42
CA PRO A 29 6.73 4.44 -2.43
C PRO A 29 6.74 3.77 -1.06
N VAL A 30 6.88 2.44 -1.01
CA VAL A 30 6.88 1.71 0.27
C VAL A 30 8.12 2.08 1.07
N VAL A 31 9.28 2.16 0.42
CA VAL A 31 10.53 2.61 1.05
C VAL A 31 10.43 4.07 1.48
N GLY A 32 9.84 4.94 0.65
CA GLY A 32 9.58 6.33 1.01
C GLY A 32 8.69 6.50 2.25
N MET A 33 7.67 5.65 2.42
CA MET A 33 6.85 5.60 3.64
C MET A 33 7.66 5.21 4.87
N VAL A 34 8.54 4.21 4.75
CA VAL A 34 9.43 3.81 5.84
C VAL A 34 10.37 4.95 6.23
N LEU A 35 10.98 5.64 5.25
CA LEU A 35 11.84 6.81 5.50
C LEU A 35 11.09 7.94 6.23
N LEU A 36 9.88 8.27 5.75
CA LEU A 36 9.04 9.28 6.38
C LEU A 36 8.69 8.87 7.82
N PHE A 37 8.29 7.61 8.01
CA PHE A 37 7.94 7.06 9.31
C PHE A 37 9.12 7.11 10.28
N THR A 38 10.31 6.67 9.87
CA THR A 38 11.53 6.77 10.70
C THR A 38 11.83 8.22 11.07
N GLY A 39 11.70 9.15 10.13
CA GLY A 39 11.89 10.58 10.40
C GLY A 39 10.87 11.15 11.40
N LEU A 40 9.61 10.67 11.37
CA LEU A 40 8.57 11.06 12.33
C LEU A 40 8.80 10.43 13.71
N VAL A 41 9.25 9.18 13.77
CA VAL A 41 9.63 8.50 15.03
C VAL A 41 10.76 9.25 15.72
N ILE A 42 11.82 9.62 14.98
CA ILE A 42 12.95 10.41 15.53
C ILE A 42 12.46 11.80 16.01
N ARG A 43 11.51 12.40 15.29
CA ARG A 43 10.91 13.69 15.68
C ARG A 43 10.01 13.58 16.92
N GLY A 44 9.39 12.43 17.17
CA GLY A 44 8.45 12.19 18.27
C GLY A 44 7.09 12.89 18.13
N ARG A 45 6.83 13.58 17.01
CA ARG A 45 5.55 14.28 16.75
C ARG A 45 5.24 14.41 15.26
N ILE A 46 3.97 14.41 14.92
CA ILE A 46 3.48 14.65 13.56
C ILE A 46 3.15 16.15 13.42
N PRO A 47 3.79 16.89 12.50
CA PRO A 47 3.43 18.28 12.24
C PRO A 47 1.98 18.40 11.76
N SER A 48 1.21 19.34 12.29
CA SER A 48 -0.20 19.57 11.89
C SER A 48 -0.35 19.86 10.40
N GLY A 49 0.61 20.56 9.79
CA GLY A 49 0.59 20.82 8.36
C GLY A 49 0.90 19.60 7.48
N LEU A 50 1.53 18.55 8.03
CA LEU A 50 1.72 17.27 7.35
C LEU A 50 0.41 16.48 7.33
N ASP A 51 -0.28 16.40 8.46
CA ASP A 51 -1.61 15.76 8.54
C ASP A 51 -2.61 16.41 7.58
N LEU A 52 -2.65 17.75 7.55
CA LEU A 52 -3.51 18.49 6.62
C LEU A 52 -3.16 18.24 5.14
N ALA A 53 -1.86 18.16 4.81
CA ALA A 53 -1.42 17.86 3.45
C ALA A 53 -1.78 16.42 3.03
N VAL A 54 -1.55 15.45 3.91
CA VAL A 54 -1.91 14.04 3.67
C VAL A 54 -3.42 13.90 3.49
N LYS A 55 -4.24 14.52 4.35
CA LYS A 55 -5.70 14.50 4.22
C LYS A 55 -6.19 15.08 2.89
N ALA A 56 -5.62 16.19 2.44
CA ALA A 56 -5.99 16.81 1.16
C ALA A 56 -5.60 15.94 -0.05
N ILE A 57 -4.48 15.23 0.02
CA ILE A 57 -4.06 14.27 -1.03
C ILE A 57 -4.99 13.05 -1.00
N LEU A 58 -5.26 12.49 0.19
CA LEU A 58 -6.11 11.31 0.35
C LEU A 58 -7.57 11.59 -0.05
N SER A 59 -8.10 12.78 0.22
CA SER A 59 -9.45 13.18 -0.21
C SER A 59 -9.58 13.23 -1.74
N ASN A 60 -8.47 13.39 -2.45
CA ASN A 60 -8.40 13.46 -3.91
C ASN A 60 -7.63 12.28 -4.50
N PHE A 61 -7.42 11.19 -3.76
CA PHE A 61 -6.57 10.08 -4.16
C PHE A 61 -7.04 9.40 -5.45
N ALA A 62 -8.36 9.37 -5.68
CA ALA A 62 -8.95 8.92 -6.93
C ALA A 62 -8.38 9.66 -8.16
N LEU A 63 -8.11 10.97 -8.04
CA LEU A 63 -7.50 11.76 -9.12
C LEU A 63 -6.07 11.30 -9.43
N LEU A 64 -5.32 10.84 -8.43
CA LEU A 64 -3.95 10.35 -8.61
C LEU A 64 -3.89 9.00 -9.33
N PHE A 65 -4.99 8.25 -9.34
CA PHE A 65 -5.10 7.02 -10.12
C PHE A 65 -5.47 7.25 -11.57
N ILE A 66 -6.00 8.43 -11.93
CA ILE A 66 -6.41 8.71 -13.32
C ILE A 66 -5.26 8.50 -14.31
N PRO A 67 -4.03 9.00 -14.10
CA PRO A 67 -2.94 8.79 -15.04
C PRO A 67 -2.62 7.30 -15.26
N ALA A 68 -2.63 6.50 -14.18
CA ALA A 68 -2.44 5.06 -14.27
C ALA A 68 -3.58 4.39 -15.05
N SER A 69 -4.84 4.72 -14.73
CA SER A 69 -6.03 4.19 -15.39
C SER A 69 -6.08 4.54 -16.89
N VAL A 70 -5.73 5.76 -17.27
CA VAL A 70 -5.69 6.17 -18.69
C VAL A 70 -4.57 5.45 -19.45
N GLY A 71 -3.45 5.14 -18.80
CA GLY A 71 -2.40 4.30 -19.38
C GLY A 71 -2.90 2.89 -19.74
N VAL A 72 -3.74 2.32 -18.89
CA VAL A 72 -4.40 1.01 -19.15
C VAL A 72 -5.34 1.09 -20.36
N MET A 73 -5.91 2.26 -20.66
CA MET A 73 -6.84 2.42 -21.78
C MET A 73 -6.20 2.11 -23.15
N VAL A 74 -4.87 2.23 -23.26
CA VAL A 74 -4.11 1.90 -24.48
C VAL A 74 -4.21 0.40 -24.82
N HIS A 75 -4.48 -0.45 -23.83
CA HIS A 75 -4.55 -1.90 -23.97
C HIS A 75 -5.97 -2.47 -23.73
N LEU A 76 -7.02 -1.65 -23.86
CA LEU A 76 -8.40 -2.09 -23.58
C LEU A 76 -8.82 -3.32 -24.37
N LYS A 77 -8.40 -3.44 -25.63
CA LYS A 77 -8.76 -4.60 -26.46
C LYS A 77 -8.23 -5.91 -25.87
N LEU A 78 -6.97 -5.92 -25.45
CA LEU A 78 -6.35 -7.08 -24.79
C LEU A 78 -7.05 -7.41 -23.47
N ILE A 79 -7.40 -6.39 -22.69
CA ILE A 79 -8.11 -6.56 -21.43
C ILE A 79 -9.53 -7.09 -21.65
N ALA A 80 -10.20 -6.67 -22.73
CA ALA A 80 -11.53 -7.15 -23.08
C ALA A 80 -11.51 -8.61 -23.52
N GLU A 81 -10.52 -9.03 -24.31
CA GLU A 81 -10.32 -10.42 -24.72
C GLU A 81 -10.03 -11.33 -23.51
N GLU A 82 -9.25 -10.85 -22.54
CA GLU A 82 -8.87 -11.58 -21.32
C GLU A 82 -9.73 -11.21 -20.09
N ALA A 83 -10.89 -10.57 -20.29
CA ALA A 83 -11.68 -10.02 -19.19
C ALA A 83 -12.15 -11.10 -18.21
N LEU A 84 -12.52 -12.28 -18.73
CA LEU A 84 -13.00 -13.40 -17.93
C LEU A 84 -11.86 -14.04 -17.09
N PRO A 85 -10.71 -14.42 -17.67
CA PRO A 85 -9.53 -14.84 -16.90
C PRO A 85 -9.08 -13.83 -15.85
N ILE A 86 -9.03 -12.54 -16.19
CA ILE A 86 -8.65 -11.47 -15.26
C ILE A 86 -9.64 -11.40 -14.09
N ALA A 87 -10.94 -11.36 -14.37
CA ALA A 87 -11.97 -11.29 -13.35
C ALA A 87 -11.93 -12.52 -12.42
N ALA A 88 -11.78 -13.72 -12.99
CA ALA A 88 -11.67 -14.95 -12.22
C ALA A 88 -10.42 -14.96 -11.33
N ALA A 89 -9.26 -14.53 -11.85
CA ALA A 89 -8.02 -14.43 -11.09
C ALA A 89 -8.13 -13.42 -9.95
N VAL A 90 -8.66 -12.22 -10.20
CA VAL A 90 -8.79 -11.16 -9.19
C VAL A 90 -9.79 -11.55 -8.10
N LEU A 91 -11.00 -11.97 -8.48
CA LEU A 91 -12.03 -12.34 -7.50
C LEU A 91 -11.63 -13.61 -6.75
N GLY A 92 -11.19 -14.64 -7.46
CA GLY A 92 -10.77 -15.90 -6.87
C GLY A 92 -9.61 -15.73 -5.90
N SER A 93 -8.55 -15.00 -6.27
CA SER A 93 -7.41 -14.74 -5.38
C SER A 93 -7.78 -13.87 -4.19
N THR A 94 -8.69 -12.89 -4.36
CA THR A 94 -9.16 -12.05 -3.26
C THR A 94 -9.93 -12.88 -2.23
N PHE A 95 -10.90 -13.68 -2.67
CA PHE A 95 -11.65 -14.59 -1.78
C PHE A 95 -10.73 -15.61 -1.11
N ALA A 96 -9.82 -16.21 -1.86
CA ALA A 96 -8.85 -17.15 -1.32
C ALA A 96 -7.96 -16.48 -0.25
N THR A 97 -7.45 -15.29 -0.52
CA THR A 97 -6.61 -14.53 0.43
C THR A 97 -7.39 -14.22 1.72
N ILE A 98 -8.64 -13.79 1.62
CA ILE A 98 -9.49 -13.50 2.78
C ILE A 98 -9.74 -14.78 3.60
N VAL A 99 -10.14 -15.87 2.95
CA VAL A 99 -10.42 -17.15 3.62
C VAL A 99 -9.17 -17.69 4.30
N VAL A 100 -8.05 -17.79 3.57
CA VAL A 100 -6.80 -18.33 4.09
C VAL A 100 -6.26 -17.47 5.23
N SER A 101 -6.25 -16.14 5.08
CA SER A 101 -5.81 -15.23 6.14
C SER A 101 -6.70 -15.33 7.38
N GLY A 102 -8.02 -15.44 7.20
CA GLY A 102 -8.97 -15.61 8.29
C GLY A 102 -8.79 -16.95 9.02
N LEU A 103 -8.64 -18.05 8.29
CA LEU A 103 -8.36 -19.38 8.86
C LEU A 103 -7.03 -19.41 9.59
N LEU A 104 -5.98 -18.80 9.02
CA LEU A 104 -4.67 -18.70 9.65
C LEU A 104 -4.75 -17.91 10.96
N MET A 105 -5.46 -16.77 10.97
CA MET A 105 -5.68 -16.00 12.19
C MET A 105 -6.45 -16.80 13.25
N GLN A 106 -7.47 -17.56 12.86
CA GLN A 106 -8.19 -18.45 13.77
C GLN A 106 -7.32 -19.57 14.31
N ALA A 107 -6.46 -20.17 13.48
CA ALA A 107 -5.52 -21.21 13.88
C ALA A 107 -4.48 -20.69 14.88
N LEU A 108 -3.90 -19.52 14.62
CA LEU A 108 -2.94 -18.88 15.53
C LEU A 108 -3.58 -18.39 16.83
N THR A 109 -4.87 -18.03 16.81
CA THR A 109 -5.60 -17.55 18.00
C THR A 109 -6.24 -18.70 18.80
N LYS A 110 -6.46 -19.87 18.21
CA LYS A 110 -6.84 -21.11 18.91
C LYS A 110 -5.66 -21.61 19.76
N ARG A 111 -5.51 -21.04 20.96
CA ARG A 111 -4.74 -21.69 22.03
C ARG A 111 -5.40 -23.05 22.34
N PRO A 112 -4.64 -24.13 22.55
CA PRO A 112 -5.18 -25.33 23.17
C PRO A 112 -5.80 -24.94 24.52
N LYS A 113 -6.96 -25.49 24.86
CA LYS A 113 -7.41 -25.50 26.25
C LYS A 113 -6.35 -26.30 27.02
N THR A 114 -5.39 -25.60 27.63
CA THR A 114 -4.63 -26.17 28.75
C THR A 114 -5.69 -26.58 29.77
N GLY A 115 -5.73 -27.89 30.00
CA GLY A 115 -6.71 -28.55 30.84
C GLY A 115 -6.77 -27.95 32.24
N GLY A 116 -7.91 -28.17 32.88
CA GLY A 116 -8.20 -27.67 34.20
C GLY A 116 -7.09 -27.99 35.19
N GLU A 117 -6.81 -27.01 36.04
CA GLU A 117 -6.17 -27.28 37.32
C GLU A 117 -7.29 -27.63 38.33
N PRO A 118 -7.06 -28.63 39.19
CA PRO A 118 -8.04 -29.23 40.11
C PRO A 118 -8.48 -28.31 41.25
#